data_AF-E0RV89-F1
#
_entry.id   AF-E0RV89-F1
#
_cell.length_a   1.000
_cell.length_b   1.000
_cell.length_c   1.000
_cell.angle_alpha   90.00
_cell.angle_beta   90.00
_cell.angle_gamma   90.00
#
_symmetry.space_group_name_H-M   'P 1'
#
loop_
_entity.id
_entity.type
_entity.pdbx_description
1 polymer ?
#
loop_
_entity_poly.entity_id
_entity_poly.type
_entity_poly.pdbx_seq_one_letter_code
_entity_poly.pdbx_strand_id
1 'polypeptide(L)' 'MKSFLRFLGKLIGIGAVIYGILFAVFYWDLDGKFMYYIWEPMMVKRFDNMKRADNTSIPYLQKDKVAPDEYTQIL' A
#
# COMPACT_ATOMS: atom_id res chain seq x y z
N MET A 1 -30.65 -6.46 -37.28
CA MET A 1 -29.85 -5.22 -37.09
C MET A 1 -30.18 -4.48 -35.80
N LYS A 2 -31.44 -4.10 -35.53
CA LYS A 2 -31.83 -3.37 -34.30
C LYS A 2 -31.46 -4.08 -32.99
N SER A 3 -31.64 -5.41 -32.90
CA SER A 3 -31.26 -6.20 -31.71
C SER A 3 -29.76 -6.14 -31.41
N PHE A 4 -28.92 -6.28 -32.45
CA PHE A 4 -27.46 -6.21 -32.33
C PHE A 4 -26.98 -4.82 -31.89
N LEU A 5 -27.53 -3.75 -32.47
CA LEU A 5 -27.25 -2.36 -32.05
C LEU A 5 -27.67 -2.11 -30.59
N ARG A 6 -28.79 -2.69 -30.15
CA ARG A 6 -29.27 -2.59 -28.77
C ARG A 6 -28.36 -3.34 -27.79
N PHE A 7 -27.83 -4.48 -28.20
CA PHE A 7 -26.85 -5.24 -27.41
C PHE A 7 -25.52 -4.48 -27.29
N LEU A 8 -25.01 -3.95 -28.40
CA LEU A 8 -23.78 -3.16 -28.41
C LEU A 8 -23.91 -1.89 -27.56
N GLY A 9 -25.07 -1.21 -27.63
CA GLY A 9 -25.35 -0.04 -26.79
C GLY A 9 -25.38 -0.35 -25.29
N LYS A 10 -25.91 -1.52 -24.89
CA LYS A 10 -25.85 -1.97 -23.48
C LYS A 10 -24.42 -2.24 -23.04
N LEU A 11 -23.61 -2.86 -23.90
CA LEU A 11 -22.24 -3.23 -23.59
C LEU A 11 -21.34 -1.98 -23.44
N ILE A 12 -21.51 -1.00 -24.32
CA ILE A 12 -20.88 0.32 -24.20
C ILE A 12 -21.35 1.05 -22.95
N GLY A 13 -22.65 1.00 -22.64
CA GLY A 13 -23.21 1.62 -21.43
C GLY A 13 -22.60 1.05 -20.14
N ILE A 14 -22.49 -0.27 -20.04
CA ILE A 14 -21.83 -0.94 -18.90
C ILE A 14 -20.35 -0.56 -18.84
N GLY A 15 -19.66 -0.58 -19.98
CA GLY A 15 -18.25 -0.18 -20.06
C GLY A 15 -18.03 1.26 -19.60
N ALA A 16 -18.91 2.19 -20.00
CA ALA A 16 -18.84 3.59 -19.59
C ALA A 16 -19.09 3.77 -18.08
N VAL A 17 -20.02 3.00 -17.49
CA VAL A 17 -20.25 3.03 -16.03
C VAL A 17 -19.03 2.52 -15.27
N ILE A 18 -18.47 1.38 -15.69
CA ILE A 18 -17.26 0.81 -15.06
C ILE A 18 -16.10 1.80 -15.17
N TYR A 19 -15.89 2.39 -16.35
CA TYR A 19 -14.83 3.36 -16.57
C TYR A 19 -15.05 4.64 -15.73
N GLY A 20 -16.29 5.10 -15.60
CA GLY A 20 -16.62 6.25 -14.75
C GLY A 20 -16.36 5.99 -13.26
N ILE A 21 -16.68 4.78 -12.77
CA ILE A 21 -16.35 4.39 -11.39
C ILE A 21 -14.83 4.33 -11.21
N LEU A 22 -14.12 3.69 -12.15
CA LEU A 22 -12.67 3.60 -12.09
C LEU A 22 -12.03 4.99 -12.08
N PHE A 23 -12.51 5.89 -12.94
CA PHE A 23 -12.08 7.28 -12.99
C PHE A 23 -12.33 7.99 -11.66
N ALA A 24 -13.50 7.83 -11.03
CA ALA A 24 -13.80 8.45 -9.75
C ALA A 24 -12.86 7.96 -8.64
N VAL A 25 -12.57 6.65 -8.59
CA VAL A 25 -11.62 6.06 -7.63
C VAL A 25 -10.21 6.60 -7.86
N PHE A 26 -9.73 6.59 -9.11
CA PHE A 26 -8.41 7.13 -9.45
C PHE A 26 -8.29 8.63 -9.20
N TYR A 27 -9.33 9.39 -9.51
CA TYR A 27 -9.36 10.84 -9.27
C TYR A 27 -9.33 11.17 -7.77
N TRP A 28 -10.09 10.41 -6.97
CA TRP A 28 -10.06 10.55 -5.52
C TRP A 28 -8.68 10.21 -4.94
N ASP A 29 -8.02 9.16 -5.46
CA ASP A 29 -6.70 8.73 -5.01
C ASP A 29 -5.53 9.47 -5.72
N LEU A 30 -5.81 10.46 -6.57
CA LEU A 30 -4.78 11.15 -7.36
C LEU A 30 -3.74 11.87 -6.49
N ASP A 31 -4.16 12.32 -5.30
CA ASP A 31 -3.28 12.91 -4.29
C ASP A 31 -2.66 11.86 -3.33
N GLY A 32 -2.82 10.56 -3.61
CA GLY A 32 -2.38 9.46 -2.75
C GLY A 32 -3.17 9.34 -1.45
N LYS A 33 -4.46 9.72 -1.46
CA LYS A 33 -5.32 9.75 -0.26
C LYS A 33 -5.47 8.37 0.38
N PHE A 34 -5.54 7.31 -0.41
CA PHE A 34 -5.54 5.95 0.10
C PHE A 34 -4.26 5.66 0.90
N MET A 35 -3.11 6.05 0.35
CA MET A 35 -1.81 5.82 0.96
C MET A 35 -1.70 6.56 2.30
N TYR A 36 -2.14 7.81 2.35
CA TYR A 36 -2.05 8.66 3.54
C TYR A 36 -3.08 8.28 4.62
N TYR A 37 -4.34 8.10 4.26
CA TYR A 37 -5.41 7.91 5.26
C TYR A 37 -5.58 6.46 5.73
N ILE A 38 -5.17 5.48 4.93
CA ILE A 38 -5.42 4.07 5.21
C ILE A 38 -4.11 3.31 5.37
N TRP A 39 -3.25 3.36 4.36
CA TRP A 39 -2.04 2.52 4.37
C TRP A 39 -1.02 2.95 5.43
N GLU A 40 -0.65 4.22 5.46
CA GLU A 40 0.29 4.77 6.43
C GLU A 40 -0.09 4.44 7.88
N PRO A 41 -1.31 4.73 8.37
CA PRO A 41 -1.66 4.41 9.76
C PRO A 41 -1.65 2.91 10.04
N MET A 42 -2.01 2.06 9.07
CA MET A 42 -1.89 0.60 9.24
C MET A 42 -0.43 0.16 9.38
N MET A 43 0.48 0.71 8.58
CA MET A 43 1.90 0.35 8.60
C MET A 43 2.59 0.89 9.85
N VAL A 44 2.31 2.14 10.24
CA VAL A 44 2.81 2.74 11.49
C VAL A 44 2.35 1.88 12.68
N LYS A 45 1.07 1.49 12.72
CA LYS A 45 0.56 0.63 13.78
C LYS A 45 1.24 -0.74 13.83
N ARG A 46 1.58 -1.31 12.67
CA ARG A 46 2.16 -2.66 12.58
C ARG A 46 3.66 -2.71 12.80
N PHE A 47 4.39 -1.72 12.30
CA PHE A 47 5.86 -1.73 12.25
C PHE A 47 6.50 -0.67 13.13
N ASP A 48 5.91 0.52 13.25
CA ASP A 48 6.55 1.63 13.98
C ASP A 48 6.25 1.62 15.48
N ASN A 49 5.08 1.09 15.88
CA ASN A 49 4.74 0.84 17.30
C ASN A 49 5.43 -0.39 17.92
N MET A 50 6.43 -0.96 17.25
CA MET A 50 7.26 -2.00 17.85
C MET A 50 8.17 -1.37 18.91
N LYS A 51 8.27 -2.01 20.07
CA LYS A 51 9.20 -1.59 21.13
C LYS A 51 10.62 -1.68 20.59
N ARG A 52 11.22 -0.54 20.23
CA ARG A 52 12.64 -0.47 19.87
C ARG A 52 13.47 -0.87 21.09
N ALA A 53 14.41 -1.78 20.91
CA ALA A 53 15.39 -2.08 21.95
C ALA A 53 16.20 -0.81 22.24
N ASP A 54 16.26 -0.41 23.50
CA ASP A 54 17.07 0.74 23.91
C ASP A 54 18.54 0.35 23.82
N ASN A 55 19.24 0.89 22.82
CA ASN A 55 20.64 0.61 22.55
C ASN A 55 21.59 1.15 23.64
N THR A 56 21.11 2.03 24.52
CA THR A 56 21.87 2.54 25.67
C THR A 56 21.80 1.63 26.89
N SER A 57 20.78 0.78 26.97
CA SER A 57 20.64 -0.25 28.01
C SER A 57 21.48 -1.51 27.74
N ILE A 58 22.02 -1.69 26.52
CA ILE A 58 22.79 -2.86 26.12
C ILE A 58 24.26 -2.68 26.53
N PRO A 59 24.84 -3.60 27.34
CA PRO A 59 26.26 -3.57 27.70
C PRO A 59 27.16 -3.53 26.46
N TYR A 60 28.21 -2.71 26.48
CA TYR A 60 29.08 -2.47 25.32
C TYR A 60 29.65 -3.76 24.70
N LEU A 61 29.98 -4.75 25.54
CA LEU A 61 30.50 -6.07 25.13
C LEU A 61 29.48 -6.97 24.42
N GLN A 62 28.20 -6.60 24.43
CA GLN A 62 27.12 -7.37 23.82
C GLN A 62 26.55 -6.72 22.56
N LYS A 63 27.00 -5.51 22.19
CA LYS A 63 26.48 -4.76 21.02
C LYS A 63 26.74 -5.48 19.69
N ASP A 64 27.86 -6.17 19.57
CA ASP A 64 28.22 -6.90 18.34
C ASP A 64 27.35 -8.16 18.10
N LYS A 65 26.60 -8.61 19.12
CA LYS A 65 25.70 -9.78 19.02
C LYS A 65 24.26 -9.43 18.64
N VAL A 66 23.95 -8.13 18.50
CA VAL A 66 22.57 -7.63 18.31
C VAL A 66 22.32 -7.19 16.86
N ALA A 67 23.36 -7.12 16.02
CA ALA A 67 23.18 -6.97 14.59
C ALA A 67 22.69 -8.31 14.01
N PRO A 68 21.53 -8.37 13.32
CA PRO A 68 21.17 -9.57 12.57
C PRO A 68 22.25 -9.86 11.53
N ASP A 69 22.76 -11.10 11.54
CA ASP A 69 23.85 -11.58 10.67
C ASP A 69 23.56 -11.45 9.16
N GLU A 70 22.34 -11.08 8.78
CA GLU A 70 21.92 -10.83 7.39
C GLU A 70 22.61 -9.61 6.75
N TYR A 71 23.03 -8.61 7.52
CA TYR A 71 23.61 -7.36 6.97
C TYR A 71 25.14 -7.34 6.95
N THR A 72 25.79 -8.25 7.70
CA THR A 72 27.25 -8.31 7.85
C THR A 72 27.92 -9.21 6.81
N GLN A 73 27.15 -10.00 6.05
CA GLN A 73 27.68 -10.96 5.07
C GLN A 73 27.82 -10.42 3.63
N ILE A 74 27.54 -9.13 3.40
CA ILE A 74 27.56 -8.52 2.05
C ILE A 74 28.84 -7.67 1.81
N LEU A 75 29.83 -7.73 2.70
CA LEU A 75 31.13 -7.04 2.57
C LEU A 75 32.30 -8.04 2.54
#